data_AF-A0A060BS22-F1
#
_entry.id   AF-A0A060BS22-F1
#
_cell.length_a   1.000
_cell.length_b   1.000
_cell.length_c   1.000
_cell.angle_alpha   90.00
_cell.angle_beta   90.00
_cell.angle_gamma   90.00
#
_symmetry.space_group_name_H-M   'P 1'
#
loop_
_entity.id
_entity.type
_entity.pdbx_description
1 polymer ?
#
loop_
_entity_poly.entity_id
_entity_poly.type
_entity_poly.pdbx_seq_one_letter_code
_entity_poly.pdbx_strand_id
1 'polypeptide(L)'
;MQLLTILTPLLAAAAFATAAVPVQAQNRGDDALLQMQQAYRKGDRARLTQLLPDLRGHVLEPWGAYWELRARLDQATPQEVA
;
A
#
# COMPACT_ATOMS: atom_id res chain seq x y z
N MET A 1 12.40 -28.56 47.06
CA MET A 1 11.75 -27.26 46.70
C MET A 1 12.46 -26.64 45.49
N GLN A 2 12.55 -27.34 44.35
CA GLN A 2 13.27 -26.88 43.13
C GLN A 2 12.34 -26.74 41.91
N LEU A 3 11.11 -27.24 41.99
CA LEU A 3 10.12 -27.18 40.92
C LEU A 3 9.57 -25.77 40.69
N LEU A 4 9.55 -24.90 41.71
CA LEU A 4 9.04 -23.53 41.61
C LEU A 4 9.99 -22.59 40.85
N THR A 5 11.29 -22.89 40.83
CA THR A 5 12.33 -22.05 40.18
C THR A 5 12.31 -22.17 38.65
N ILE A 6 11.79 -23.29 38.12
CA ILE A 6 11.72 -23.54 36.66
C ILE A 6 10.45 -22.92 36.05
N LEU A 7 9.41 -22.71 36.87
CA LEU A 7 8.15 -22.10 36.42
C LEU A 7 8.28 -20.60 36.17
N THR A 8 9.19 -19.92 36.88
CA THR A 8 9.42 -18.48 36.79
C THR A 8 9.98 -18.03 35.43
N PRO A 9 11.02 -18.68 34.84
CA PRO A 9 11.47 -18.32 33.49
C PRO A 9 10.48 -18.74 32.40
N LEU A 10 9.69 -19.80 32.63
CA LEU A 10 8.68 -20.28 31.67
C LEU A 10 7.52 -19.28 31.54
N LEU A 11 7.05 -18.72 32.66
CA LEU A 11 6.06 -17.64 32.68
C LEU A 11 6.60 -16.33 32.08
N ALA A 12 7.88 -16.02 32.30
CA ALA A 12 8.52 -14.84 31.70
C ALA A 12 8.64 -14.98 30.17
N ALA A 13 8.97 -16.17 29.64
CA ALA A 13 9.03 -16.42 28.20
C ALA A 13 7.64 -16.36 27.53
N ALA A 14 6.58 -16.81 28.22
CA ALA A 14 5.21 -16.73 27.72
C ALA A 14 4.70 -15.28 27.57
N ALA A 15 5.21 -14.35 28.38
CA ALA A 15 4.82 -12.93 28.32
C ALA A 15 5.37 -12.19 27.08
N PHE A 16 6.45 -12.69 26.45
CA PHE A 16 7.03 -12.07 25.24
C PHE A 16 6.39 -12.57 23.94
N ALA A 17 5.65 -13.68 23.96
CA ALA A 17 5.05 -14.28 22.76
C ALA A 17 3.78 -13.55 22.25
N THR A 18 3.25 -12.57 22.99
CA THR A 18 1.99 -11.87 22.65
C THR A 18 2.19 -10.59 21.83
N ALA A 19 3.43 -10.19 21.54
CA ALA A 19 3.74 -8.96 20.79
C ALA A 19 3.89 -9.16 19.28
N ALA A 20 3.50 -10.31 18.73
CA ALA A 20 3.40 -10.49 17.28
C ALA A 20 2.13 -9.78 16.79
N VAL A 21 2.21 -8.46 16.57
CA VAL A 21 1.18 -7.73 15.83
C VAL A 21 1.11 -8.36 14.44
N PRO A 22 -0.01 -8.95 14.02
CA PRO A 22 -0.13 -9.43 12.65
C PRO A 22 -0.06 -8.20 11.74
N VAL A 23 1.09 -8.01 11.09
CA VAL A 23 1.18 -7.08 9.97
C VAL A 23 0.36 -7.73 8.86
N GLN A 24 -0.91 -7.31 8.74
CA GLN A 24 -1.71 -7.63 7.58
C GLN A 24 -1.02 -6.96 6.40
N ALA A 25 -0.37 -7.76 5.55
CA ALA A 25 0.11 -7.31 4.26
C ALA A 25 -1.04 -6.57 3.57
N GLN A 26 -0.86 -5.27 3.34
CA GLN A 26 -1.91 -4.36 2.88
C GLN A 26 -2.15 -4.55 1.38
N ASN A 27 -2.66 -5.72 0.99
CA ASN A 27 -2.90 -6.11 -0.41
C ASN A 27 -3.86 -5.14 -1.15
N ARG A 28 -4.63 -4.33 -0.41
CA ARG A 28 -5.46 -3.26 -1.00
C ARG A 28 -4.64 -2.24 -1.79
N GLY A 29 -3.44 -1.91 -1.32
CA GLY A 29 -2.55 -0.98 -2.03
C GLY A 29 -2.08 -1.57 -3.36
N ASP A 30 -1.73 -2.85 -3.36
CA ASP A 30 -1.32 -3.58 -4.56
C ASP A 30 -2.46 -3.70 -5.58
N ASP A 31 -3.67 -4.07 -5.14
CA ASP A 31 -4.86 -4.14 -5.98
C ASP A 31 -5.23 -2.76 -6.58
N ALA A 32 -5.16 -1.69 -5.78
CA ALA A 32 -5.41 -0.33 -6.25
C ALA A 32 -4.36 0.12 -7.28
N LEU A 33 -3.10 -0.26 -7.09
CA LEU A 33 -2.02 0.02 -8.05
C LEU A 33 -2.25 -0.72 -9.38
N LEU A 34 -2.64 -2.00 -9.34
CA LEU A 34 -2.95 -2.76 -10.55
C LEU A 34 -4.13 -2.17 -11.32
N GLN A 35 -5.18 -1.73 -10.62
CA GLN A 35 -6.31 -1.04 -11.23
C GLN A 35 -5.90 0.31 -11.83
N MET A 36 -5.03 1.07 -11.16
CA MET A 36 -4.47 2.30 -11.72
C MET A 36 -3.66 2.03 -12.99
N GLN A 37 -2.81 1.01 -13.01
CA GLN A 37 -2.05 0.66 -14.22
C GLN A 37 -2.97 0.35 -15.40
N GLN A 38 -4.06 -0.39 -15.17
CA GLN A 38 -5.04 -0.68 -16.21
C GLN A 38 -5.78 0.58 -16.68
N ALA A 39 -6.16 1.48 -15.76
CA ALA A 39 -6.77 2.76 -16.10
C ALA A 39 -5.83 3.66 -16.90
N TYR A 40 -4.56 3.73 -16.50
CA TYR A 40 -3.51 4.47 -17.21
C TYR A 40 -3.34 3.95 -18.65
N ARG A 41 -3.26 2.62 -18.83
CA ARG A 41 -3.17 2.01 -20.17
C ARG A 41 -4.39 2.28 -21.05
N LYS A 42 -5.56 2.49 -20.45
CA LYS A 42 -6.81 2.83 -21.16
C LYS A 42 -6.98 4.34 -21.37
N GLY A 43 -6.11 5.18 -20.80
CA GLY A 43 -6.25 6.65 -20.85
C GLY A 43 -7.36 7.20 -19.95
N ASP A 44 -7.86 6.42 -18.98
CA ASP A 44 -8.99 6.80 -18.12
C ASP A 44 -8.51 7.55 -16.86
N ARG A 45 -8.35 8.88 -16.98
CA ARG A 45 -7.86 9.75 -15.90
C ARG A 45 -8.85 9.89 -14.74
N ALA A 46 -10.14 9.79 -15.02
CA ALA A 46 -11.17 9.86 -13.98
C ALA A 46 -10.97 8.68 -13.02
N ARG A 47 -10.73 7.49 -13.57
CA ARG A 47 -10.45 6.29 -12.79
C ARG A 47 -9.14 6.39 -12.01
N LEU A 48 -8.08 6.95 -12.61
CA LEU A 48 -6.81 7.21 -11.90
C LEU A 48 -7.01 8.13 -10.68
N THR A 49 -7.78 9.20 -10.84
CA THR A 49 -8.04 10.16 -9.76
C THR A 49 -8.90 9.54 -8.64
N GLN A 50 -9.84 8.66 -9.00
CA GLN A 50 -10.68 7.92 -8.06
C GLN A 50 -9.91 6.89 -7.24
N LEU A 51 -8.89 6.24 -7.83
CA LEU A 51 -8.07 5.22 -7.18
C LEU A 51 -6.91 5.80 -6.35
N LEU A 52 -6.55 7.06 -6.56
CA LEU A 52 -5.52 7.77 -5.80
C LEU A 52 -5.72 7.76 -4.27
N PRO A 53 -6.92 8.03 -3.71
CA PRO A 53 -7.15 7.96 -2.27
C PRO A 53 -6.94 6.56 -1.67
N ASP A 54 -7.17 5.48 -2.42
CA ASP A 54 -6.92 4.10 -1.98
C ASP A 54 -5.43 3.80 -1.78
N LEU A 55 -4.54 4.58 -2.41
CA LEU A 55 -3.10 4.45 -2.25
C LEU A 55 -2.51 5.37 -1.16
N ARG A 56 -3.29 6.29 -0.58
CA ARG A 56 -2.78 7.25 0.41
C ARG A 56 -2.34 6.54 1.69
N GLY A 57 -1.11 6.81 2.12
CA GLY A 57 -0.53 6.17 3.30
C GLY A 57 0.02 4.76 3.04
N HIS A 58 0.05 4.32 1.79
CA HIS A 58 0.76 3.11 1.37
C HIS A 58 2.10 3.45 0.71
N VAL A 59 3.06 2.51 0.76
CA VAL A 59 4.37 2.63 0.10
C VAL A 59 4.26 2.85 -1.41
N LEU A 60 3.11 2.49 -1.99
CA LEU A 60 2.81 2.62 -3.42
C LEU A 60 2.13 3.95 -3.80
N GLU A 61 1.87 4.84 -2.84
CA GLU A 61 1.37 6.20 -3.11
C GLU A 61 2.21 6.96 -4.18
N PRO A 62 3.56 6.94 -4.14
CA PRO A 62 4.37 7.69 -5.10
C PRO A 62 4.16 7.23 -6.55
N TRP A 63 3.88 5.93 -6.75
CA TRP A 63 3.61 5.37 -8.07
C TRP A 63 2.27 5.85 -8.62
N GLY A 64 1.24 5.90 -7.77
CA GLY A 64 -0.06 6.46 -8.16
C GLY A 64 0.04 7.95 -8.53
N ALA A 65 0.73 8.75 -7.71
CA ALA A 65 0.93 10.16 -7.97
C ALA A 65 1.70 10.41 -9.28
N TYR A 66 2.73 9.61 -9.57
CA TYR A 66 3.47 9.68 -10.83
C TYR A 66 2.57 9.43 -12.05
N TRP A 67 1.70 8.42 -12.00
CA TRP A 67 0.81 8.11 -13.12
C TRP A 67 -0.29 9.16 -13.33
N GLU A 68 -0.79 9.78 -12.26
CA GLU A 68 -1.74 10.89 -12.37
C GLU A 68 -1.10 12.08 -13.10
N LEU A 69 0.12 12.46 -12.70
CA LEU A 69 0.88 13.50 -13.36
C LEU A 69 1.22 13.14 -14.81
N ARG A 70 1.66 11.91 -15.06
CA ARG A 70 2.01 11.45 -16.40
C ARG A 70 0.79 11.39 -17.32
N ALA A 71 -0.37 10.98 -16.82
CA ALA A 71 -1.61 10.97 -17.60
C ALA A 71 -2.06 12.37 -18.02
N ARG A 72 -1.74 13.40 -17.23
CA ARG A 72 -1.93 14.81 -17.64
C ARG A 72 -1.02 15.21 -18.77
N LEU A 73 0.23 14.75 -18.73
CA LEU A 73 1.25 15.08 -19.73
C LEU A 73 1.00 14.36 -21.07
N ASP A 74 0.54 13.11 -21.03
CA ASP A 74 0.28 12.29 -22.23
C ASP A 74 -0.91 12.82 -23.06
N GLN A 75 -1.89 13.46 -22.42
CA GLN A 75 -3.04 14.09 -23.10
C GLN A 75 -2.80 15.53 -23.56
N ALA A 76 -1.61 16.10 -23.35
CA ALA A 76 -1.22 17.31 -24.06
C ALA A 76 -1.07 16.94 -25.55
N THR A 77 -2.16 17.05 -26.28
CA THR A 77 -2.17 16.78 -27.71
C THR A 77 -1.33 17.85 -28.41
N PRO A 78 -0.56 17.49 -29.46
CA PRO A 78 0.19 18.47 -30.26
C PRO A 78 -0.67 19.60 -30.86
N GLN A 79 -2.00 19.45 -30.83
CA GLN A 79 -2.98 20.42 -31.29
C GLN A 79 -3.19 21.62 -30.35
N GLU A 80 -2.75 21.58 -29.09
CA GLU A 80 -2.80 22.75 -28.19
C GLU A 80 -1.53 23.61 -28.23
N VAL A 81 -0.50 23.18 -28.98
CA VAL A 81 0.80 23.88 -29.12
C VAL A 81 1.01 24.47 -30.52
N ALA A 82 0.00 24.38 -31.39
CA ALA A 82 0.03 24.97 -32.74
C ALA A 82 -0.27 26.47 -32.73
#